data_AF-A0A543AYZ3-F1
#
_entry.id   AF-A0A543AYZ3-F1
#
_cell.length_a   1.000
_cell.length_b   1.000
_cell.length_c   1.000
_cell.angle_alpha   90.00
_cell.angle_beta   90.00
_cell.angle_gamma   90.00
#
_symmetry.space_group_name_H-M   'P 1'
#
loop_
_entity.id
_entity.type
_entity.pdbx_description
1 polymer ?
#
loop_
_entity_poly.entity_id
_entity_poly.type
_entity_poly.pdbx_seq_one_letter_code
_entity_poly.pdbx_strand_id
1 'polypeptide(L)'
;MADKVSFDDVWELWRAGAIHMQNLASQYGEAAIALHRTALSQDQAFQGCTTNLPTAFANLRNAVQDQIFVVSQNNLIKSGEALADIATRFAERDDLNGRLIDKIEGLDEPGTDPDSRPPSYVPEAPSSDDPHPEEQPQPAGGI
;
A
#
# COMPACT_ATOMS: atom_id res chain seq x y z
N MET A 1 28.17 26.89 4.50
CA MET A 1 26.95 26.99 5.31
C MET A 1 26.04 25.88 4.83
N ALA A 2 25.67 24.93 5.68
CA ALA A 2 24.58 24.01 5.33
C ALA A 2 23.29 24.84 5.36
N ASP A 3 22.48 24.77 4.31
CA ASP A 3 21.14 25.36 4.34
C ASP A 3 20.37 24.78 5.54
N LYS A 4 19.78 25.67 6.34
CA LYS A 4 18.93 25.23 7.46
C LYS A 4 17.70 24.57 6.88
N VAL A 5 17.43 23.34 7.30
CA VAL A 5 16.18 22.63 6.99
C VAL A 5 15.02 23.46 7.54
N SER A 6 14.02 23.75 6.71
CA SER A 6 12.84 24.50 7.13
C SER A 6 11.79 23.55 7.72
N PHE A 7 10.83 24.10 8.48
CA PHE A 7 9.69 23.32 8.93
C PHE A 7 8.87 22.75 7.77
N ASP A 8 8.76 23.49 6.66
CA ASP A 8 8.00 23.02 5.51
C ASP A 8 8.68 21.81 4.87
N ASP A 9 10.02 21.77 4.83
CA ASP A 9 10.76 20.59 4.36
C ASP A 9 10.54 19.37 5.25
N VAL A 10 10.56 19.57 6.58
CA VAL A 10 10.28 18.50 7.55
C VAL A 10 8.84 18.00 7.41
N TRP A 11 7.89 18.91 7.25
CA TRP A 11 6.49 18.57 7.06
C TRP A 11 6.25 17.80 5.77
N GLU A 12 6.80 18.24 4.64
CA GLU A 12 6.64 17.55 3.36
C GLU A 12 7.33 16.18 3.37
N LEU A 13 8.46 16.03 4.08
CA LEU A 13 9.09 14.73 4.27
C LEU A 13 8.20 13.78 5.09
N TRP A 14 7.62 14.27 6.18
CA TRP A 14 6.67 13.50 6.99
C TRP A 14 5.44 13.11 6.16
N ARG A 15 4.85 14.05 5.41
CA ARG A 15 3.68 13.82 4.56
C ARG A 15 3.95 12.80 3.46
N ALA A 16 5.13 12.89 2.81
CA ALA A 16 5.55 11.90 1.83
C ALA A 16 5.57 10.49 2.43
N GLY A 17 6.14 10.34 3.63
CA GLY A 17 6.26 9.06 4.30
C GLY A 17 4.95 8.52 4.88
N ALA A 18 4.29 9.29 5.73
CA ALA A 18 3.13 8.86 6.51
C ALA A 18 1.84 8.80 5.69
N ILE A 19 1.73 9.57 4.61
CA ILE A 19 0.49 9.68 3.82
C ILE A 19 0.71 9.10 2.43
N HIS A 20 1.58 9.69 1.62
CA HIS A 20 1.66 9.33 0.20
C HIS A 20 2.18 7.90 -0.02
N MET A 21 3.25 7.50 0.65
CA MET A 21 3.78 6.14 0.53
C MET A 21 2.81 5.10 1.08
N GLN A 22 2.10 5.40 2.17
CA GLN A 22 1.11 4.49 2.75
C GLN A 22 -0.15 4.36 1.87
N ASN A 23 -0.61 5.45 1.25
CA ASN A 23 -1.71 5.40 0.29
C ASN A 23 -1.34 4.59 -0.95
N LEU A 24 -0.11 4.73 -1.46
CA LEU A 24 0.39 3.87 -2.53
C LEU A 24 0.47 2.41 -2.06
N ALA A 25 1.01 2.14 -0.88
CA ALA A 25 1.06 0.78 -0.32
C ALA A 25 -0.33 0.14 -0.24
N SER A 26 -1.36 0.93 0.10
CA SER A 26 -2.75 0.49 0.13
C SER A 26 -3.24 0.06 -1.26
N GLN A 27 -2.99 0.87 -2.30
CA GLN A 27 -3.36 0.53 -3.68
C GLN A 27 -2.69 -0.77 -4.16
N TYR A 28 -1.43 -0.99 -3.81
CA TYR A 28 -0.74 -2.25 -4.13
C TYR A 28 -1.36 -3.45 -3.39
N GLY A 29 -1.79 -3.27 -2.13
CA GLY A 29 -2.51 -4.29 -1.36
C GLY A 29 -3.86 -4.63 -1.97
N GLU A 30 -4.65 -3.63 -2.36
CA GLU A 30 -5.93 -3.82 -3.04
C GLU A 30 -5.76 -4.54 -4.39
N ALA A 31 -4.73 -4.18 -5.16
CA ALA A 31 -4.40 -4.86 -6.41
C ALA A 31 -4.01 -6.33 -6.20
N ALA A 32 -3.21 -6.63 -5.17
CA ALA A 32 -2.87 -8.00 -4.79
C ALA A 32 -4.13 -8.80 -4.42
N ILE A 33 -5.03 -8.22 -3.62
CA ILE A 33 -6.30 -8.85 -3.23
C ILE A 33 -7.16 -9.13 -4.45
N ALA A 34 -7.26 -8.19 -5.39
CA ALA A 34 -8.02 -8.37 -6.63
C ALA A 34 -7.45 -9.49 -7.51
N LEU A 35 -6.12 -9.56 -7.66
CA LEU A 35 -5.46 -10.64 -8.38
C LEU A 35 -5.69 -11.99 -7.69
N HIS A 36 -5.51 -12.05 -6.37
CA HIS A 36 -5.67 -13.27 -5.57
C HIS A 36 -7.09 -13.83 -5.63
N ARG A 37 -8.10 -12.96 -5.58
CA ARG A 37 -9.52 -13.33 -5.70
C ARG A 37 -9.88 -13.91 -7.07
N THR A 38 -9.18 -13.50 -8.12
CA THR A 38 -9.48 -13.95 -9.49
C THR A 38 -8.61 -15.12 -9.95
N ALA A 39 -7.62 -15.54 -9.15
CA ALA A 39 -6.73 -16.63 -9.49
C ALA A 39 -7.47 -17.94 -9.82
N LEU A 40 -8.47 -18.30 -9.01
CA LEU A 40 -9.19 -19.57 -9.18
C LEU A 40 -10.03 -19.59 -10.48
N SER A 41 -10.70 -18.50 -10.83
CA SER A 41 -11.45 -18.40 -12.10
C SER A 41 -10.51 -18.35 -13.32
N GLN A 42 -9.33 -17.74 -13.17
CA GLN A 42 -8.29 -17.78 -14.20
C GLN A 42 -7.75 -19.20 -14.40
N ASP A 43 -7.57 -19.98 -13.33
CA ASP A 43 -7.13 -21.38 -13.43
C ASP A 43 -8.20 -22.25 -14.08
N GLN A 44 -9.48 -22.02 -13.77
CA GLN A 44 -10.61 -22.69 -14.43
C GLN A 44 -10.70 -22.38 -15.92
N ALA A 45 -10.32 -21.17 -16.37
CA ALA A 45 -10.33 -20.82 -17.79
C ALA A 45 -9.41 -21.72 -18.64
N PHE A 46 -8.43 -22.38 -17.99
CA PHE A 46 -7.53 -23.34 -18.61
C PHE A 46 -7.95 -24.80 -18.41
N GLN A 47 -9.14 -25.07 -17.85
CA GLN A 47 -9.63 -26.43 -17.65
C GLN A 47 -9.71 -27.19 -19.00
N GLY A 48 -9.11 -28.39 -19.04
CA GLY A 48 -9.03 -29.20 -20.25
C GLY A 48 -7.92 -28.79 -21.22
N CYS A 49 -7.15 -27.73 -20.93
CA CYS A 49 -5.94 -27.40 -21.68
C CYS A 49 -4.83 -28.41 -21.37
N THR A 50 -4.35 -29.10 -22.40
CA THR A 50 -3.29 -30.13 -22.27
C THR A 50 -1.88 -29.59 -22.55
N THR A 51 -1.76 -28.30 -22.84
CA THR A 51 -0.46 -27.64 -23.11
C THR A 51 0.20 -27.21 -21.80
N ASN A 52 1.41 -26.65 -21.89
CA ASN A 52 2.11 -26.04 -20.75
C ASN A 52 1.63 -24.62 -20.41
N LEU A 53 0.68 -24.07 -21.18
CA LEU A 53 0.15 -22.72 -20.99
C LEU A 53 -0.45 -22.48 -19.58
N PRO A 54 -1.23 -23.41 -18.97
CA PRO A 54 -1.81 -23.19 -17.64
C PRO A 54 -0.74 -23.00 -16.58
N THR A 55 0.31 -23.84 -16.62
CA THR A 55 1.46 -23.72 -15.71
C THR A 55 2.24 -22.43 -15.93
N ALA A 56 2.51 -22.06 -17.19
CA ALA A 56 3.21 -20.82 -17.49
C ALA A 56 2.43 -19.59 -17.02
N PHE A 57 1.11 -19.60 -17.19
CA PHE A 57 0.23 -18.53 -16.72
C PHE A 57 0.20 -18.44 -15.19
N ALA A 58 0.02 -19.56 -14.48
CA ALA A 58 0.05 -19.58 -13.03
C ALA A 58 1.39 -19.06 -12.47
N ASN A 59 2.50 -19.47 -13.06
CA ASN A 59 3.83 -18.96 -12.67
C ASN A 59 3.97 -17.45 -12.89
N LEU A 60 3.45 -16.92 -14.01
CA LEU A 60 3.45 -15.47 -14.27
C LEU A 60 2.60 -14.73 -13.24
N ARG A 61 1.37 -15.20 -12.98
CA ARG A 61 0.47 -14.62 -11.99
C ARG A 61 1.14 -14.57 -10.61
N ASN A 62 1.69 -15.69 -10.16
CA ASN A 62 2.33 -15.80 -8.86
C ASN A 62 3.55 -14.87 -8.77
N ALA A 63 4.35 -14.78 -9.84
CA ALA A 63 5.46 -13.83 -9.89
C ALA A 63 4.98 -12.37 -9.80
N VAL A 64 3.89 -12.00 -10.48
CA VAL A 64 3.29 -10.65 -10.38
C VAL A 64 2.78 -10.39 -8.97
N GLN A 65 2.08 -11.36 -8.36
CA GLN A 65 1.55 -11.24 -7.01
C GLN A 65 2.69 -11.02 -5.99
N ASP A 66 3.69 -11.89 -5.99
CA ASP A 66 4.73 -11.90 -4.96
C ASP A 66 5.79 -10.82 -5.22
N GLN A 67 6.34 -10.75 -6.44
CA GLN A 67 7.50 -9.91 -6.71
C GLN A 67 7.13 -8.48 -7.05
N ILE A 68 5.91 -8.24 -7.53
CA ILE A 68 5.43 -6.89 -7.84
C ILE A 68 4.56 -6.40 -6.70
N PHE A 69 3.44 -7.05 -6.39
CA PHE A 69 2.50 -6.47 -5.44
C PHE A 69 2.97 -6.55 -3.98
N VAL A 70 3.27 -7.76 -3.48
CA VAL A 70 3.72 -7.95 -2.09
C VAL A 70 5.02 -7.19 -1.79
N VAL A 71 6.04 -7.35 -2.65
CA VAL A 71 7.33 -6.67 -2.45
C VAL A 71 7.21 -5.15 -2.56
N SER A 72 6.47 -4.61 -3.54
CA SER A 72 6.33 -3.16 -3.68
C SER A 72 5.56 -2.56 -2.52
N GLN A 73 4.48 -3.20 -2.08
CA GLN A 73 3.76 -2.78 -0.89
C GLN A 73 4.69 -2.71 0.33
N ASN A 74 5.41 -3.81 0.61
CA ASN A 74 6.30 -3.88 1.77
C ASN A 74 7.41 -2.82 1.71
N ASN A 75 7.95 -2.55 0.53
CA ASN A 75 8.97 -1.51 0.34
C ASN A 75 8.38 -0.11 0.56
N LEU A 76 7.16 0.15 0.10
CA LEU A 76 6.46 1.42 0.30
C LEU A 76 6.15 1.67 1.77
N ILE A 77 5.66 0.66 2.49
CA ILE A 77 5.40 0.76 3.95
C ILE A 77 6.70 1.10 4.68
N LYS A 78 7.76 0.30 4.48
CA LYS A 78 9.05 0.51 5.16
C LYS A 78 9.70 1.84 4.81
N SER A 79 9.62 2.25 3.55
CA SER A 79 10.15 3.55 3.12
C SER A 79 9.33 4.68 3.71
N GLY A 80 8.00 4.55 3.75
CA GLY A 80 7.11 5.53 4.35
C GLY A 80 7.36 5.73 5.84
N GLU A 81 7.47 4.63 6.59
CA GLU A 81 7.83 4.63 8.01
C GLU A 81 9.19 5.28 8.25
N ALA A 82 10.20 4.94 7.45
CA ALA A 82 11.55 5.51 7.57
C ALA A 82 11.56 7.03 7.30
N LEU A 83 10.84 7.50 6.27
CA LEU A 83 10.75 8.93 5.97
C LEU A 83 10.03 9.70 7.08
N ALA A 84 8.93 9.16 7.60
CA ALA A 84 8.19 9.76 8.70
C ALA A 84 9.04 9.82 9.99
N ASP A 85 9.75 8.74 10.34
CA ASP A 85 10.68 8.68 11.48
C ASP A 85 11.84 9.67 11.32
N ILE A 86 12.43 9.77 10.12
CA ILE A 86 13.47 10.77 9.84
C ILE A 86 12.93 12.19 10.03
N ALA A 87 11.74 12.49 9.52
CA ALA A 87 11.13 13.81 9.67
C ALA A 87 10.89 14.15 11.16
N THR A 88 10.36 13.21 11.94
CA THR A 88 10.19 13.38 13.39
C THR A 88 11.53 13.66 14.09
N ARG A 89 12.58 12.90 13.77
CA ARG A 89 13.92 13.11 14.35
C ARG A 89 14.53 14.46 13.97
N PHE A 90 14.31 14.94 12.74
CA PHE A 90 14.71 16.30 12.36
C PHE A 90 13.94 17.35 13.15
N ALA A 91 12.63 17.16 13.33
CA ALA A 91 11.80 18.08 14.12
C ALA A 91 12.26 18.16 15.58
N GLU A 92 12.60 17.02 16.19
CA GLU A 92 13.14 16.95 17.55
C GLU A 92 14.47 17.68 17.68
N ARG A 93 15.39 17.50 16.72
CA ARG A 93 16.73 18.10 16.80
C ARG A 93 16.74 19.60 16.59
N ASP A 94 15.88 20.11 15.70
CA ASP A 94 15.87 21.51 15.29
C ASP A 94 14.81 22.34 16.05
N ASP A 95 14.32 21.83 17.19
CA ASP A 95 13.29 22.44 18.06
C ASP A 95 11.95 22.74 17.34
N LEU A 96 11.61 21.96 16.31
CA LEU A 96 10.39 22.07 15.52
C LEU A 96 9.32 21.05 15.93
N ASN A 97 9.60 20.14 16.87
CA ASN A 97 8.75 19.02 17.23
C ASN A 97 7.31 19.43 17.60
N GLY A 98 7.16 20.48 18.43
CA GLY A 98 5.82 20.98 18.80
C GLY A 98 4.99 21.39 17.59
N ARG A 99 5.59 22.10 16.62
CA ARG A 99 4.90 22.51 15.39
C ARG A 99 4.52 21.33 14.50
N LEU A 100 5.33 20.28 14.50
CA LEU A 100 5.03 19.07 13.74
C LEU A 100 3.85 18.33 14.38
N ILE A 101 3.88 18.14 15.70
CA ILE A 101 2.78 17.53 16.46
C ILE A 101 1.48 18.31 16.26
N ASP A 102 1.50 19.64 16.44
CA ASP A 102 0.32 20.50 16.25
C ASP A 102 -0.28 20.32 14.84
N LYS A 103 0.57 20.19 13.82
CA LYS A 103 0.12 20.02 12.43
C LYS A 103 -0.43 18.63 12.16
N ILE A 104 0.12 17.59 12.79
CA ILE A 104 -0.39 16.22 12.73
C ILE A 104 -1.74 16.13 13.43
N GLU A 105 -1.86 16.65 14.65
CA GLU A 105 -3.13 16.67 15.40
C GLU A 105 -4.21 17.47 14.67
N GLY A 106 -3.84 18.58 14.02
CA GLY A 106 -4.74 19.37 13.18
C GLY A 106 -5.33 18.59 11.99
N LEU A 107 -4.74 17.46 11.58
CA LEU A 107 -5.30 16.63 10.53
C LEU A 107 -6.62 15.96 10.97
N ASP A 108 -6.78 15.65 12.26
CA ASP A 108 -7.97 14.97 12.78
C ASP A 108 -9.17 15.91 12.97
N GLU A 109 -8.97 17.23 12.85
CA GLU A 109 -10.02 18.22 13.01
C GLU A 109 -11.17 18.05 12.00
N PRO A 110 -12.43 18.31 12.40
CA PRO A 110 -13.58 18.30 11.49
C PRO A 110 -13.41 19.30 10.35
N GLY A 111 -13.46 18.82 9.11
CA GLY A 111 -13.34 19.66 7.91
C GLY A 111 -11.99 19.57 7.20
N THR A 112 -11.00 18.89 7.80
CA THR A 112 -9.76 18.53 7.11
C THR A 112 -10.04 17.43 6.08
N ASP A 113 -9.46 17.58 4.89
CA ASP A 113 -9.55 16.60 3.81
C ASP A 113 -9.08 15.21 4.29
N PRO A 114 -9.94 14.16 4.21
CA PRO A 114 -9.56 12.80 4.58
C PRO A 114 -8.31 12.29 3.86
N ASP A 115 -8.07 12.73 2.62
CA ASP A 115 -6.90 12.32 1.81
C ASP A 115 -5.59 12.95 2.30
N SER A 116 -5.68 13.94 3.19
CA SER A 116 -4.53 14.57 3.85
C SER A 116 -4.15 13.88 5.16
N ARG A 117 -4.83 12.79 5.53
CA ARG A 117 -4.55 12.00 6.73
C ARG A 117 -3.77 10.74 6.39
N PRO A 118 -2.92 10.24 7.31
CA PRO A 118 -2.38 8.89 7.18
C PRO A 118 -3.53 7.89 7.07
N PRO A 119 -3.44 6.88 6.19
CA PRO A 119 -4.49 5.87 6.11
C PRO A 119 -4.57 5.12 7.45
N SER A 120 -5.79 4.87 7.91
CA SER A 120 -6.02 4.13 9.17
C SER A 120 -5.68 2.64 9.07
N TYR A 121 -5.61 2.13 7.85
CA TYR A 121 -5.29 0.73 7.56
C TYR A 121 -4.69 0.63 6.15
N VAL A 122 -3.62 -0.16 6.03
CA VAL A 122 -3.06 -0.59 4.75
C VAL A 122 -3.38 -2.08 4.60
N PRO A 123 -4.19 -2.49 3.60
CA PRO A 123 -4.56 -3.89 3.39
C PRO A 123 -3.33 -4.75 3.15
N GLU A 124 -3.19 -5.86 3.86
CA GLU A 124 -2.09 -6.80 3.63
C GLU A 124 -2.23 -7.44 2.25
N ALA A 125 -1.17 -7.37 1.43
CA ALA A 125 -1.11 -8.01 0.13
C ALA A 125 -0.98 -9.54 0.31
N PRO A 126 -1.94 -10.35 -0.14
CA PRO A 126 -1.79 -11.80 -0.13
C PRO A 126 -0.66 -12.21 -1.08
N SER A 127 0.11 -13.20 -0.65
CA SER A 127 1.09 -13.94 -1.44
C SER A 127 0.45 -15.09 -2.21
N SER A 128 1.17 -15.65 -3.17
CA SER A 128 0.70 -16.79 -3.95
C SER A 128 0.58 -18.09 -3.14
N ASP A 129 1.19 -18.15 -1.94
CA ASP A 129 1.08 -19.27 -1.01
C ASP A 129 -0.18 -19.19 -0.12
N ASP A 130 -0.85 -18.04 -0.09
CA ASP A 130 -2.08 -17.87 0.69
C ASP A 130 -3.24 -18.67 0.09
N PRO A 131 -4.15 -19.23 0.92
CA PRO A 131 -5.31 -19.92 0.40
C PRO A 131 -6.14 -18.96 -0.44
N HIS A 132 -6.53 -19.40 -1.65
CA HIS A 132 -7.46 -18.63 -2.47
C HIS A 132 -8.81 -18.54 -1.75
N PRO A 133 -9.43 -17.35 -1.69
CA PRO A 133 -10.77 -17.23 -1.15
C PRO A 133 -11.72 -18.10 -1.95
N GLU A 134 -12.63 -18.79 -1.27
CA GLU A 134 -13.71 -19.53 -1.92
C GLU A 134 -14.46 -18.58 -2.86
N GLU A 135 -14.89 -19.08 -4.03
CA GLU A 135 -15.66 -18.27 -4.98
C GLU A 135 -16.84 -17.62 -4.25
N GLN A 136 -16.83 -16.29 -4.14
CA GLN A 136 -18.04 -15.60 -3.73
C GLN A 136 -19.10 -15.88 -4.79
N PRO A 137 -20.31 -16.32 -4.41
CA PRO A 137 -21.37 -16.54 -5.39
C PRO A 137 -21.55 -15.24 -6.18
N GLN A 138 -21.41 -15.32 -7.50
CA GLN A 138 -21.67 -14.18 -8.37
C GLN A 138 -23.06 -13.64 -8.01
N PRO A 139 -23.24 -12.32 -7.81
CA PRO A 139 -24.58 -11.78 -7.68
C PRO A 139 -25.33 -12.20 -8.94
N ALA A 140 -26.39 -12.99 -8.76
CA ALA A 140 -27.18 -13.54 -9.85
C ALA A 140 -27.52 -12.38 -10.79
N GLY A 141 -26.98 -12.43 -12.01
CA GLY A 141 -27.23 -11.41 -13.01
C GLY A 141 -28.73 -11.25 -13.17
N GLY A 142 -29.24 -10.09 -12.72
CA GLY A 142 -30.60 -9.67 -12.99
C GLY A 142 -30.72 -9.47 -14.50
N ILE A 143 -31.48 -10.37 -15.14
CA ILE A 143 -32.03 -10.19 -16.48
C ILE A 143 -33.34 -9.43 -16.33
#